data_AF-M0J745-F1
#
_entry.id   AF-M0J745-F1
#
_cell.length_a   1.000
_cell.length_b   1.000
_cell.length_c   1.000
_cell.angle_alpha   90.00
_cell.angle_beta   90.00
_cell.angle_gamma   90.00
#
_symmetry.space_group_name_H-M   'P 1'
#
loop_
_entity.id
_entity.type
_entity.pdbx_description
1 polymer ?
#
loop_
_entity_poly.entity_id
_entity_poly.type
_entity_poly.pdbx_seq_one_letter_code
_entity_poly.pdbx_strand_id
1 'polypeptide(L)'
;MFKGVEFSGPNLVVNLTEDHDVDRLNLIAQDGSTFEQTAVAEGATTAELQILYKSGGSYDTGEYELVAVRGESSDTMSIDLQPEISVADVQPEVDEDDQNSTGRLFVTVENTGPGPTWVYNIGFRNAPYSNAPEVIEGDGVADTRFELPQNPQQEFLQPDTEQRFLKGRGVLIISDDDSVSCEGDSIELTVVVQTPHGDIEQPVRADLSGGYHIDDQAAVQHPCKNVDIELLSGGGDDA
;
A
#
# COMPACT_ATOMS: atom_id res chain seq x y z
N MET A 1 29.81 -15.33 -4.31
CA MET A 1 28.64 -16.18 -4.02
C MET A 1 27.42 -15.27 -3.94
N PHE A 2 26.97 -14.74 -2.81
CA PHE A 2 26.02 -13.62 -2.82
C PHE A 2 26.72 -12.29 -3.08
N LYS A 3 26.12 -11.45 -3.91
CA LYS A 3 26.53 -10.05 -4.13
C LYS A 3 25.58 -9.10 -3.39
N GLY A 4 24.29 -9.45 -3.33
CA GLY A 4 23.28 -8.69 -2.61
C GLY A 4 21.89 -9.20 -2.92
N VAL A 5 20.90 -8.54 -2.33
CA VAL A 5 19.48 -8.75 -2.58
C VAL A 5 18.81 -7.42 -2.82
N GLU A 6 17.74 -7.45 -3.61
CA GLU A 6 16.85 -6.31 -3.83
C GLU A 6 15.42 -6.84 -4.00
N PHE A 7 14.44 -5.94 -3.94
CA PHE A 7 13.04 -6.31 -4.14
C PHE A 7 12.51 -5.65 -5.42
N SER A 8 11.71 -6.41 -6.16
CA SER A 8 11.10 -5.96 -7.41
C SER A 8 9.68 -6.50 -7.52
N GLY A 9 8.70 -5.61 -7.32
CA GLY A 9 7.30 -5.99 -7.28
C GLY A 9 7.05 -7.03 -6.17
N PRO A 10 6.54 -8.23 -6.49
CA PRO A 10 6.33 -9.30 -5.51
C PRO A 10 7.57 -10.16 -5.21
N ASN A 11 8.72 -9.90 -5.84
CA ASN A 11 9.86 -10.80 -5.85
C ASN A 11 11.03 -10.30 -5.01
N LEU A 12 11.68 -11.22 -4.29
CA LEU A 12 13.05 -11.10 -3.80
C LEU A 12 14.00 -11.47 -4.94
N VAL A 13 14.78 -10.49 -5.41
CA VAL A 13 15.77 -10.65 -6.47
C VAL A 13 17.15 -10.84 -5.84
N VAL A 14 17.73 -12.01 -6.06
CA VAL A 14 19.04 -12.39 -5.52
C VAL A 14 20.11 -12.15 -6.58
N ASN A 15 21.07 -11.30 -6.26
CA ASN A 15 22.23 -11.02 -7.10
C ASN A 15 23.41 -11.90 -6.67
N LEU A 16 23.95 -12.66 -7.62
CA LEU A 16 25.06 -13.59 -7.42
C LEU A 16 26.33 -13.07 -8.10
N THR A 17 27.50 -13.53 -7.65
CA THR A 17 28.78 -13.20 -8.31
C THR A 17 28.91 -13.94 -9.64
N GLU A 18 29.67 -13.38 -10.59
CA GLU A 18 30.06 -14.11 -11.81
C GLU A 18 30.75 -15.44 -11.48
N ASP A 19 30.63 -16.42 -12.38
CA ASP A 19 31.21 -17.77 -12.27
C ASP A 19 30.86 -18.54 -10.98
N HIS A 20 29.70 -18.26 -10.39
CA HIS A 20 29.21 -19.05 -9.26
C HIS A 20 28.80 -20.47 -9.69
N ASP A 21 28.77 -21.38 -8.72
CA ASP A 21 28.34 -22.78 -8.84
C ASP A 21 27.03 -23.07 -8.10
N VAL A 22 26.20 -22.04 -7.87
CA VAL A 22 24.86 -22.16 -7.28
C VAL A 22 23.89 -22.88 -8.22
N ASP A 23 23.32 -23.97 -7.73
CA ASP A 23 22.31 -24.78 -8.42
C ASP A 23 20.88 -24.32 -8.07
N ARG A 24 20.68 -23.92 -6.81
CA ARG A 24 19.36 -23.57 -6.25
C ARG A 24 19.48 -22.58 -5.11
N LEU A 25 18.49 -21.72 -4.99
CA LEU A 25 18.24 -20.87 -3.83
C LEU A 25 17.02 -21.38 -3.08
N ASN A 26 17.11 -21.44 -1.75
CA ASN A 26 15.97 -21.69 -0.87
C ASN A 26 15.83 -20.50 0.09
N LEU A 27 14.61 -20.02 0.27
CA LEU A 27 14.28 -19.07 1.34
C LEU A 27 13.61 -19.84 2.48
N ILE A 28 14.25 -19.84 3.64
CA ILE A 28 13.86 -20.64 4.81
C ILE A 28 13.23 -19.71 5.85
N ALA A 29 12.03 -20.05 6.31
CA ALA A 29 11.32 -19.32 7.34
C ALA A 29 11.90 -19.58 8.74
N GLN A 30 11.50 -18.76 9.72
CA GLN A 30 11.96 -18.85 11.12
C GLN A 30 11.70 -20.22 11.77
N ASP A 31 10.66 -20.92 11.35
CA ASP A 31 10.32 -22.26 11.84
C ASP A 31 11.16 -23.37 11.20
N GLY A 32 12.06 -23.02 10.28
CA GLY A 32 12.94 -23.93 9.54
C GLY A 32 12.30 -24.55 8.31
N SER A 33 11.06 -24.20 7.97
CA SER A 33 10.40 -24.66 6.74
C SER A 33 10.90 -23.89 5.52
N THR A 34 10.91 -24.53 4.35
CA THR A 34 11.16 -23.83 3.09
C THR A 34 9.91 -23.04 2.71
N PHE A 35 10.04 -21.71 2.66
CA PHE A 35 8.98 -20.82 2.20
C PHE A 35 8.90 -20.81 0.67
N GLU A 36 10.01 -20.54 -0.01
CA GLU A 36 10.10 -20.51 -1.48
C GLU A 36 11.46 -21.04 -1.96
N GLN A 37 11.53 -21.53 -3.19
CA GLN A 37 12.78 -22.01 -3.78
C GLN A 37 12.81 -21.82 -5.29
N THR A 38 13.99 -21.53 -5.83
CA THR A 38 14.17 -21.36 -7.28
C THR A 38 15.49 -21.98 -7.75
N ALA A 39 15.45 -22.63 -8.92
CA ALA A 39 16.66 -23.13 -9.56
C ALA A 39 17.41 -21.97 -10.22
N VAL A 40 18.74 -21.99 -10.14
CA VAL A 40 19.58 -20.97 -10.79
C VAL A 40 20.06 -21.54 -12.12
N ALA A 41 19.76 -20.84 -13.22
CA ALA A 41 20.22 -21.25 -14.54
C ALA A 41 21.74 -21.08 -14.67
N GLU A 42 22.39 -21.99 -15.40
CA GLU A 42 23.84 -21.93 -15.62
C GLU A 42 24.24 -20.60 -16.28
N GLY A 43 25.20 -19.89 -15.66
CA GLY A 43 25.68 -18.59 -16.11
C GLY A 43 24.76 -17.41 -15.81
N ALA A 44 23.57 -17.62 -15.22
CA ALA A 44 22.76 -16.51 -14.71
C ALA A 44 23.45 -15.88 -13.49
N THR A 45 23.28 -14.58 -13.29
CA THR A 45 23.80 -13.88 -12.10
C THR A 45 22.67 -13.29 -11.26
N THR A 46 21.43 -13.53 -11.66
CA THR A 46 20.21 -13.11 -10.98
C THR A 46 19.23 -14.27 -10.93
N ALA A 47 18.50 -14.36 -9.82
CA ALA A 47 17.40 -15.30 -9.63
C ALA A 47 16.32 -14.65 -8.77
N GLU A 48 15.06 -14.99 -9.03
CA GLU A 48 13.91 -14.37 -8.38
C GLU A 48 13.13 -15.42 -7.57
N LEU A 49 12.76 -15.05 -6.35
CA LEU A 49 11.81 -15.79 -5.51
C LEU A 49 10.57 -14.91 -5.29
N GLN A 50 9.40 -15.39 -5.67
CA GLN A 50 8.16 -14.66 -5.41
C GLN A 50 7.79 -14.79 -3.94
N ILE A 51 7.69 -13.67 -3.22
CA ILE A 51 7.41 -13.65 -1.78
C ILE A 51 6.08 -12.98 -1.42
N LEU A 52 5.43 -12.33 -2.39
CA LEU A 52 4.10 -11.73 -2.22
C LEU A 52 3.11 -12.26 -3.25
N TYR A 53 1.90 -12.55 -2.79
CA TYR A 53 0.83 -13.10 -3.61
C TYR A 53 -0.48 -12.33 -3.39
N LYS A 54 -1.01 -11.72 -4.46
CA LYS A 54 -2.30 -11.01 -4.40
C LYS A 54 -3.49 -11.93 -4.12
N SER A 55 -3.34 -13.23 -4.31
CA SER A 55 -4.38 -14.24 -4.07
C SER A 55 -4.50 -14.70 -2.61
N GLY A 56 -3.67 -14.17 -1.70
CA GLY A 56 -3.59 -14.63 -0.31
C GLY A 56 -2.54 -15.74 -0.17
N GLY A 57 -1.42 -15.42 0.50
CA GLY A 57 -0.27 -16.31 0.70
C GLY A 57 1.06 -15.58 0.85
N SER A 58 1.07 -14.37 1.42
CA SER A 58 2.31 -13.61 1.66
C SER A 58 3.19 -14.27 2.73
N TYR A 59 4.45 -13.83 2.83
CA TYR A 59 5.35 -14.22 3.91
C TYR A 59 4.82 -13.77 5.28
N ASP A 60 5.25 -14.47 6.34
CA ASP A 60 5.04 -14.03 7.74
C ASP A 60 6.20 -13.11 8.14
N THR A 61 5.93 -12.06 8.91
CA THR A 61 6.96 -11.05 9.20
C THR A 61 8.13 -11.59 10.04
N GLY A 62 9.34 -11.10 9.74
CA GLY A 62 10.58 -11.29 10.51
C GLY A 62 11.74 -11.91 9.72
N GLU A 63 12.65 -12.60 10.39
CA GLU A 63 13.94 -13.02 9.82
C GLU A 63 13.84 -14.34 9.00
N TYR A 64 14.37 -14.34 7.78
CA TYR A 64 14.47 -15.49 6.90
C TYR A 64 15.93 -15.81 6.60
N GLU A 65 16.23 -17.08 6.35
CA GLU A 65 17.55 -17.51 5.88
C GLU A 65 17.50 -17.83 4.37
N LEU A 66 18.23 -17.05 3.58
CA LEU A 66 18.47 -17.34 2.16
C LEU A 66 19.67 -18.28 2.03
N VAL A 67 19.42 -19.48 1.51
CA VAL A 67 20.42 -20.54 1.36
C VAL A 67 20.73 -20.77 -0.11
N ALA A 68 21.99 -20.58 -0.50
CA ALA A 68 22.53 -20.96 -1.80
C ALA A 68 23.11 -22.37 -1.74
N VAL A 69 22.54 -23.30 -2.49
CA VAL A 69 22.95 -24.71 -2.54
C VAL A 69 23.86 -24.96 -3.73
N ARG A 70 24.97 -25.66 -3.48
CA ARG A 70 26.07 -25.92 -4.42
C ARG A 70 26.58 -27.36 -4.25
N GLY A 71 26.01 -28.31 -4.98
CA GLY A 71 26.30 -29.73 -4.78
C GLY A 71 26.09 -30.17 -3.31
N GLU A 72 27.19 -30.49 -2.61
CA GLU A 72 27.19 -30.88 -1.18
C GLU A 72 27.46 -29.72 -0.20
N SER A 73 27.65 -28.50 -0.69
CA SER A 73 27.94 -27.31 0.12
C SER A 73 26.81 -26.29 0.07
N SER A 74 26.77 -25.41 1.06
CA SER A 74 25.79 -24.31 1.12
C SER A 74 26.40 -23.08 1.75
N ASP A 75 25.88 -21.93 1.34
CA ASP A 75 26.14 -20.66 2.01
C ASP A 75 24.82 -19.98 2.35
N THR A 76 24.81 -19.15 3.39
CA THR A 76 23.60 -18.52 3.91
C THR A 76 23.73 -17.01 4.06
N MET A 77 22.61 -16.31 3.96
CA MET A 77 22.46 -14.88 4.20
C MET A 77 21.13 -14.66 4.94
N SER A 78 21.14 -13.86 6.00
CA SER A 78 19.91 -13.45 6.69
C SER A 78 19.21 -12.34 5.89
N ILE A 79 17.89 -12.42 5.80
CA ILE A 79 16.99 -11.48 5.14
C ILE A 79 15.89 -11.10 6.14
N ASP A 80 15.77 -9.81 6.45
CA ASP A 80 14.70 -9.33 7.31
C ASP A 80 13.49 -8.93 6.46
N LEU A 81 12.35 -9.57 6.67
CA LEU A 81 11.09 -9.29 6.00
C LEU A 81 10.11 -8.70 7.00
N GLN A 82 10.34 -7.44 7.35
CA GLN A 82 9.48 -6.67 8.27
C GLN A 82 9.09 -5.36 7.59
N PRO A 83 7.87 -5.23 7.03
CA PRO A 83 7.38 -3.95 6.55
C PRO A 83 7.03 -3.04 7.73
N GLU A 84 7.22 -1.73 7.56
CA GLU A 84 6.78 -0.72 8.52
C GLU A 84 6.01 0.35 7.73
N ILE A 85 4.68 0.31 7.82
CA ILE A 85 3.80 1.06 6.94
C ILE A 85 3.15 2.22 7.68
N SER A 86 3.17 3.40 7.08
CA SER A 86 2.48 4.57 7.60
C SER A 86 1.79 5.36 6.49
N VAL A 87 0.81 6.19 6.87
CA VAL A 87 0.20 7.17 5.97
C VAL A 87 0.99 8.47 6.09
N ALA A 88 1.81 8.77 5.09
CA ALA A 88 2.69 9.94 5.11
C ALA A 88 1.93 11.24 4.79
N ASP A 89 0.91 11.17 3.93
CA ASP A 89 0.12 12.33 3.52
C ASP A 89 -1.27 11.93 3.00
N VAL A 90 -2.24 12.85 3.14
CA VAL A 90 -3.57 12.73 2.55
C VAL A 90 -3.94 14.08 1.95
N GLN A 91 -4.29 14.10 0.67
CA GLN A 91 -4.58 15.33 -0.07
C GLN A 91 -5.88 15.19 -0.86
N PRO A 92 -6.65 16.28 -1.03
CA PRO A 92 -7.76 16.25 -1.98
C PRO A 92 -7.22 16.08 -3.40
N GLU A 93 -7.95 15.35 -4.22
CA GLU A 93 -7.83 15.51 -5.65
C GLU A 93 -8.62 16.76 -6.08
N VAL A 94 -8.00 17.54 -6.97
CA VAL A 94 -8.58 18.73 -7.58
C VAL A 94 -8.66 18.56 -9.08
N ASP A 95 -9.67 19.16 -9.70
CA ASP A 95 -9.79 19.23 -11.15
C ASP A 95 -8.71 20.15 -11.74
N GLU A 96 -8.13 19.77 -12.87
CA GLU A 96 -7.03 20.52 -13.50
C GLU A 96 -7.49 21.85 -14.13
N ASP A 97 -8.76 21.96 -14.52
CA ASP A 97 -9.28 23.12 -15.25
C ASP A 97 -9.66 24.27 -14.31
N ASP A 98 -10.27 23.95 -13.17
CA ASP A 98 -10.81 24.97 -12.25
C ASP A 98 -10.29 24.89 -10.81
N GLN A 99 -9.45 23.88 -10.50
CA GLN A 99 -8.82 23.65 -9.21
C GLN A 99 -9.79 23.36 -8.06
N ASN A 100 -11.07 23.09 -8.34
CA ASN A 100 -12.02 22.65 -7.33
C ASN A 100 -11.76 21.20 -6.93
N SER A 101 -12.06 20.83 -5.69
CA SER A 101 -11.98 19.43 -5.27
C SER A 101 -13.00 18.57 -6.02
N THR A 102 -12.56 17.37 -6.37
CA THR A 102 -13.43 16.31 -6.92
C THR A 102 -14.12 15.51 -5.81
N GLY A 103 -13.78 15.77 -4.54
CA GLY A 103 -14.21 15.00 -3.38
C GLY A 103 -13.48 13.66 -3.21
N ARG A 104 -12.56 13.29 -4.10
CA ARG A 104 -11.67 12.14 -3.92
C ARG A 104 -10.41 12.54 -3.14
N LEU A 105 -9.76 11.56 -2.54
CA LEU A 105 -8.55 11.75 -1.75
C LEU A 105 -7.40 10.92 -2.32
N PHE A 106 -6.27 11.57 -2.53
CA PHE A 106 -4.99 10.89 -2.64
C PHE A 106 -4.51 10.48 -1.24
N VAL A 107 -4.05 9.24 -1.13
CA VAL A 107 -3.44 8.72 0.10
C VAL A 107 -2.03 8.28 -0.24
N THR A 108 -1.07 8.90 0.42
CA THR A 108 0.35 8.60 0.27
C THR A 108 0.76 7.66 1.40
N VAL A 109 1.27 6.49 1.02
CA VAL A 109 1.68 5.42 1.94
C VAL A 109 3.18 5.22 1.83
N GLU A 110 3.87 5.18 2.96
CA GLU A 110 5.31 4.97 3.05
C GLU A 110 5.59 3.60 3.69
N ASN A 111 6.65 2.94 3.21
CA ASN A 111 7.24 1.76 3.84
C ASN A 111 8.68 2.06 4.27
N THR A 112 8.91 2.22 5.56
CA THR A 112 10.25 2.43 6.15
C THR A 112 10.92 1.14 6.59
N GLY A 113 10.20 0.02 6.52
CA GLY A 113 10.68 -1.28 6.97
C GLY A 113 11.46 -2.03 5.90
N PRO A 114 12.33 -2.98 6.29
CA PRO A 114 13.15 -3.78 5.37
C PRO A 114 12.37 -4.78 4.51
N GLY A 115 11.12 -5.10 4.85
CA GLY A 115 10.27 -6.03 4.10
C GLY A 115 9.32 -5.33 3.11
N PRO A 116 9.09 -5.89 1.90
CA PRO A 116 8.11 -5.32 0.96
C PRO A 116 6.68 -5.71 1.34
N THR A 117 5.69 -4.90 0.97
CA THR A 117 4.28 -5.28 1.08
C THR A 117 3.48 -4.79 -0.14
N TRP A 118 2.16 -4.85 -0.07
CA TRP A 118 1.28 -4.23 -1.04
C TRP A 118 -0.03 -3.80 -0.37
N VAL A 119 -0.63 -2.74 -0.91
CA VAL A 119 -1.91 -2.22 -0.41
C VAL A 119 -3.03 -2.90 -1.18
N TYR A 120 -3.86 -3.68 -0.48
CA TYR A 120 -4.98 -4.37 -1.10
C TYR A 120 -6.28 -3.59 -1.00
N ASN A 121 -6.37 -2.62 -0.08
CA ASN A 121 -7.49 -1.70 0.03
C ASN A 121 -7.09 -0.40 0.73
N ILE A 122 -7.81 0.67 0.41
CA ILE A 122 -7.86 1.89 1.20
C ILE A 122 -9.33 2.23 1.40
N GLY A 123 -9.77 2.17 2.65
CA GLY A 123 -11.14 2.49 3.07
C GLY A 123 -11.19 3.74 3.93
N PHE A 124 -12.39 4.28 4.11
CA PHE A 124 -12.62 5.50 4.89
C PHE A 124 -13.75 5.26 5.90
N ARG A 125 -13.45 5.38 7.19
CA ARG A 125 -14.46 5.35 8.26
C ARG A 125 -14.96 6.76 8.55
N ASN A 126 -16.24 6.89 8.89
CA ASN A 126 -16.91 8.16 9.18
C ASN A 126 -16.87 9.16 8.01
N ALA A 127 -16.71 8.69 6.78
CA ALA A 127 -16.87 9.53 5.60
C ALA A 127 -18.33 10.02 5.51
N PRO A 128 -18.56 11.28 5.08
CA PRO A 128 -19.92 11.81 4.92
C PRO A 128 -20.66 11.10 3.78
N TYR A 129 -19.92 10.65 2.76
CA TYR A 129 -20.52 9.97 1.63
C TYR A 129 -20.73 8.47 1.89
N SER A 130 -21.99 8.03 1.84
CA SER A 130 -22.36 6.64 2.09
C SER A 130 -21.75 5.62 1.12
N ASN A 131 -21.34 6.06 -0.08
CA ASN A 131 -20.71 5.18 -1.07
C ASN A 131 -19.18 5.38 -1.14
N ALA A 132 -18.57 6.02 -0.14
CA ALA A 132 -17.12 6.09 -0.02
C ALA A 132 -16.49 4.69 -0.06
N PRO A 133 -15.21 4.55 -0.48
CA PRO A 133 -14.50 3.29 -0.34
C PRO A 133 -14.57 2.77 1.09
N GLU A 134 -15.11 1.57 1.26
CA GLU A 134 -15.34 0.97 2.58
C GLU A 134 -14.09 0.24 3.07
N VAL A 135 -13.95 0.16 4.40
CA VAL A 135 -13.00 -0.75 5.04
C VAL A 135 -13.51 -2.17 4.87
N ILE A 136 -12.63 -3.08 4.45
CA ILE A 136 -12.98 -4.50 4.31
C ILE A 136 -12.91 -5.12 5.70
N GLU A 137 -14.06 -5.55 6.21
CA GLU A 137 -14.18 -6.21 7.50
C GLU A 137 -14.30 -7.73 7.30
N GLY A 138 -13.66 -8.52 8.17
CA GLY A 138 -13.78 -9.99 8.16
C GLY A 138 -13.17 -10.66 6.93
N ASP A 139 -13.92 -11.58 6.31
CA ASP A 139 -13.49 -12.38 5.15
C ASP A 139 -13.83 -11.72 3.79
N GLY A 140 -13.96 -10.40 3.78
CA GLY A 140 -14.25 -9.65 2.57
C GLY A 140 -13.14 -9.78 1.52
N VAL A 141 -13.52 -9.53 0.27
CA VAL A 141 -12.62 -9.68 -0.89
C VAL A 141 -11.77 -8.43 -1.05
N ALA A 142 -10.45 -8.61 -1.20
CA ALA A 142 -9.51 -7.53 -1.50
C ALA A 142 -10.01 -6.62 -2.65
N ASP A 143 -10.01 -5.30 -2.43
CA ASP A 143 -10.45 -4.30 -3.40
C ASP A 143 -9.24 -3.54 -3.97
N THR A 144 -8.54 -4.17 -4.90
CA THR A 144 -7.32 -3.64 -5.52
C THR A 144 -7.62 -2.66 -6.67
N ARG A 145 -8.84 -2.13 -6.75
CA ARG A 145 -9.24 -1.19 -7.80
C ARG A 145 -8.83 0.22 -7.42
N PHE A 146 -7.68 0.62 -7.91
CA PHE A 146 -7.15 1.97 -7.79
C PHE A 146 -7.10 2.65 -9.17
N GLU A 147 -7.32 3.96 -9.19
CA GLU A 147 -7.03 4.81 -10.35
C GLU A 147 -5.53 5.14 -10.42
N LEU A 148 -4.89 5.28 -9.25
CA LEU A 148 -3.44 5.37 -9.10
C LEU A 148 -2.94 4.40 -8.03
N PRO A 149 -1.78 3.76 -8.23
CA PRO A 149 -0.92 3.88 -9.41
C PRO A 149 -1.49 3.16 -10.65
N GLN A 150 -1.16 3.65 -11.86
CA GLN A 150 -1.57 3.00 -13.12
C GLN A 150 -0.77 1.73 -13.44
N ASN A 151 0.44 1.62 -12.90
CA ASN A 151 1.27 0.43 -13.04
C ASN A 151 0.99 -0.52 -11.87
N PRO A 152 0.49 -1.75 -12.10
CA PRO A 152 0.22 -2.69 -11.02
C PRO A 152 1.45 -3.12 -10.21
N GLN A 153 2.66 -2.93 -10.73
CA GLN A 153 3.90 -3.18 -9.98
C GLN A 153 4.13 -2.14 -8.88
N GLN A 154 3.60 -0.92 -9.05
CA GLN A 154 3.70 0.14 -8.05
C GLN A 154 2.70 -0.04 -6.90
N GLU A 155 1.75 -0.98 -7.00
CA GLU A 155 0.92 -1.36 -5.84
C GLU A 155 1.74 -2.10 -4.77
N PHE A 156 2.91 -2.64 -5.14
CA PHE A 156 3.86 -3.23 -4.20
C PHE A 156 4.76 -2.14 -3.62
N LEU A 157 4.67 -1.94 -2.31
CA LEU A 157 5.50 -1.03 -1.53
C LEU A 157 6.83 -1.73 -1.21
N GLN A 158 7.90 -1.31 -1.88
CA GLN A 158 9.24 -1.80 -1.60
C GLN A 158 9.79 -1.15 -0.33
N PRO A 159 10.88 -1.66 0.27
CA PRO A 159 11.55 -0.99 1.38
C PRO A 159 12.03 0.41 1.00
N ASP A 160 11.96 1.34 1.94
CA ASP A 160 12.37 2.73 1.79
C ASP A 160 11.69 3.45 0.61
N THR A 161 10.39 3.15 0.38
CA THR A 161 9.61 3.78 -0.70
C THR A 161 8.31 4.39 -0.22
N GLU A 162 7.86 5.40 -0.97
CA GLU A 162 6.57 6.05 -0.83
C GLU A 162 5.77 5.86 -2.12
N GLN A 163 4.47 5.59 -1.98
CA GLN A 163 3.56 5.47 -3.11
C GLN A 163 2.23 6.19 -2.84
N ARG A 164 1.78 6.92 -3.85
CA ARG A 164 0.48 7.60 -3.85
C ARG A 164 -0.60 6.70 -4.46
N PHE A 165 -1.73 6.62 -3.77
CA PHE A 165 -2.90 5.85 -4.16
C PHE A 165 -4.13 6.75 -4.35
N LEU A 166 -5.01 6.36 -5.27
CA LEU A 166 -6.30 7.02 -5.49
C LEU A 166 -7.37 5.97 -5.76
N LYS A 167 -8.46 5.99 -4.99
CA LYS A 167 -9.67 5.20 -5.29
C LYS A 167 -10.55 5.95 -6.28
N GLY A 168 -11.26 5.22 -7.14
CA GLY A 168 -12.14 5.83 -8.15
C GLY A 168 -13.39 6.51 -7.57
N ARG A 169 -13.81 6.16 -6.35
CA ARG A 169 -15.00 6.72 -5.68
C ARG A 169 -14.65 7.92 -4.80
N GLY A 170 -15.53 8.92 -4.77
CA GLY A 170 -15.46 10.07 -3.86
C GLY A 170 -15.53 9.67 -2.38
N VAL A 171 -15.01 10.54 -1.52
CA VAL A 171 -14.99 10.39 -0.05
C VAL A 171 -15.72 11.59 0.58
N LEU A 172 -15.34 12.80 0.19
CA LEU A 172 -15.87 14.07 0.68
C LEU A 172 -16.92 14.62 -0.29
N ILE A 173 -17.99 13.85 -0.46
CA ILE A 173 -19.16 14.22 -1.24
C ILE A 173 -20.29 14.53 -0.25
N ILE A 174 -20.76 15.78 -0.25
CA ILE A 174 -21.63 16.33 0.79
C ILE A 174 -23.05 16.48 0.24
N SER A 175 -24.03 16.06 1.04
CA SER A 175 -25.46 16.26 0.82
C SER A 175 -26.00 17.43 1.63
N ASP A 176 -27.09 18.04 1.17
CA ASP A 176 -27.84 19.03 1.96
C ASP A 176 -28.40 18.48 3.28
N ASP A 177 -28.57 17.15 3.37
CA ASP A 177 -29.05 16.47 4.59
C ASP A 177 -27.91 16.10 5.56
N ASP A 178 -26.65 16.28 5.17
CA ASP A 178 -25.51 16.01 6.05
C ASP A 178 -25.40 17.07 7.16
N SER A 179 -24.80 16.69 8.29
CA SER A 179 -24.56 17.62 9.40
C SER A 179 -23.42 18.61 9.14
N VAL A 180 -22.80 18.55 7.97
CA VAL A 180 -21.65 19.35 7.55
C VAL A 180 -21.95 20.02 6.21
N SER A 181 -21.36 21.18 5.98
CA SER A 181 -21.53 21.98 4.77
C SER A 181 -20.21 22.49 4.22
N CYS A 182 -20.21 22.92 2.96
CA CYS A 182 -19.04 23.52 2.31
C CYS A 182 -18.84 25.01 2.66
N GLU A 183 -19.43 25.50 3.76
CA GLU A 183 -19.42 26.91 4.18
C GLU A 183 -18.46 27.17 5.37
N GLY A 184 -17.48 26.29 5.58
CA GLY A 184 -16.46 26.42 6.63
C GLY A 184 -16.57 25.39 7.76
N ASP A 185 -17.28 24.29 7.56
CA ASP A 185 -17.34 23.20 8.54
C ASP A 185 -16.11 22.29 8.44
N SER A 186 -15.85 21.54 9.51
CA SER A 186 -14.79 20.52 9.56
C SER A 186 -15.38 19.15 9.84
N ILE A 187 -14.79 18.11 9.24
CA ILE A 187 -15.14 16.72 9.48
C ILE A 187 -13.89 15.90 9.82
N GLU A 188 -14.02 15.02 10.81
CA GLU A 188 -12.98 14.03 11.14
C GLU A 188 -13.38 12.67 10.56
N LEU A 189 -12.44 12.05 9.85
CA LEU A 189 -12.60 10.70 9.29
C LEU A 189 -11.30 9.90 9.51
N THR A 190 -11.36 8.60 9.30
CA THR A 190 -10.18 7.73 9.42
C THR A 190 -9.90 7.07 8.09
N VAL A 191 -8.69 7.28 7.58
CA VAL A 191 -8.15 6.53 6.45
C VAL A 191 -7.64 5.20 6.98
N VAL A 192 -8.08 4.09 6.38
CA VAL A 192 -7.63 2.75 6.74
C VAL A 192 -6.94 2.12 5.54
N VAL A 193 -5.62 1.97 5.62
CA VAL A 193 -4.80 1.29 4.61
C VAL A 193 -4.67 -0.17 5.03
N GLN A 194 -5.09 -1.09 4.16
CA GLN A 194 -5.10 -2.51 4.50
C GLN A 194 -4.06 -3.27 3.67
N THR A 195 -3.21 -4.02 4.36
CA THR A 195 -2.11 -4.81 3.78
C THR A 195 -2.17 -6.25 4.30
N PRO A 196 -1.53 -7.22 3.63
CA PRO A 196 -1.44 -8.58 4.16
C PRO A 196 -0.77 -8.69 5.53
N HIS A 197 -0.01 -7.67 5.95
CA HIS A 197 0.77 -7.68 7.18
C HIS A 197 0.16 -6.82 8.29
N GLY A 198 -1.02 -6.24 8.07
CA GLY A 198 -1.69 -5.39 9.05
C GLY A 198 -2.45 -4.24 8.40
N ASP A 199 -3.36 -3.67 9.20
CA ASP A 199 -4.15 -2.50 8.84
C ASP A 199 -3.57 -1.28 9.56
N ILE A 200 -3.48 -0.17 8.84
CA ILE A 200 -2.97 1.11 9.32
C ILE A 200 -4.13 2.09 9.37
N GLU A 201 -4.42 2.62 10.55
CA GLU A 201 -5.48 3.61 10.75
C GLU A 201 -4.87 5.00 10.95
N GLN A 202 -5.22 5.95 10.09
CA GLN A 202 -4.78 7.33 10.18
C GLN A 202 -5.99 8.26 10.30
N PRO A 203 -6.25 8.87 11.48
CA PRO A 203 -7.27 9.89 11.62
C PRO A 203 -6.85 11.17 10.87
N VAL A 204 -7.80 11.80 10.19
CA VAL A 204 -7.59 13.05 9.46
C VAL A 204 -8.76 14.00 9.72
N ARG A 205 -8.47 15.30 9.68
CA ARG A 205 -9.49 16.36 9.64
C ARG A 205 -9.52 16.96 8.25
N ALA A 206 -10.72 17.11 7.70
CA ALA A 206 -10.98 17.84 6.48
C ALA A 206 -11.73 19.14 6.80
N ASP A 207 -11.15 20.27 6.42
CA ASP A 207 -11.77 21.59 6.50
C ASP A 207 -12.41 21.91 5.14
N LEU A 208 -13.72 22.17 5.14
CA LEU A 208 -14.56 22.26 3.95
C LEU A 208 -14.98 23.70 3.70
N SER A 209 -14.63 24.28 2.55
CA SER A 209 -14.94 25.68 2.27
C SER A 209 -15.18 25.99 0.78
N GLY A 210 -15.52 27.26 0.48
CA GLY A 210 -15.69 27.75 -0.88
C GLY A 210 -17.05 27.43 -1.53
N GLY A 211 -17.96 26.80 -0.79
CA GLY A 211 -19.26 26.34 -1.28
C GLY A 211 -19.17 25.06 -2.11
N TYR A 212 -20.31 24.59 -2.60
CA TYR A 212 -20.39 23.35 -3.39
C TYR A 212 -19.82 23.50 -4.80
N HIS A 213 -19.14 22.46 -5.26
CA HIS A 213 -18.71 22.29 -6.63
C HIS A 213 -19.77 21.46 -7.39
N ILE A 214 -20.50 22.11 -8.29
CA ILE A 214 -21.67 21.54 -8.97
C ILE A 214 -21.34 21.33 -10.45
N ASP A 215 -20.87 20.13 -10.77
CA ASP A 215 -20.63 19.71 -12.16
C ASP A 215 -21.88 19.18 -12.85
N ASP A 216 -22.78 18.56 -12.09
CA ASP A 216 -24.07 18.08 -12.54
C ASP A 216 -25.18 18.69 -11.69
N GLN A 217 -25.99 19.58 -12.28
CA GLN A 217 -27.11 20.24 -11.59
C GLN A 217 -28.22 19.26 -11.17
N ALA A 218 -28.25 18.04 -11.71
CA ALA A 218 -29.21 17.01 -11.32
C ALA A 218 -28.72 16.15 -10.14
N ALA A 219 -27.43 16.23 -9.77
CA ALA A 219 -26.93 15.54 -8.59
C ALA A 219 -27.46 16.21 -7.31
N VAL A 220 -27.67 15.39 -6.28
CA VAL A 220 -28.17 15.83 -4.96
C VAL A 220 -27.06 15.90 -3.91
N GLN A 221 -25.84 15.58 -4.32
CA GLN A 221 -24.65 15.57 -3.49
C GLN A 221 -23.47 16.06 -4.32
N HIS A 222 -22.62 16.86 -3.69
CA HIS A 222 -21.57 17.59 -4.38
C HIS A 222 -20.30 17.62 -3.52
N PRO A 223 -19.11 17.57 -4.14
CA PRO A 223 -17.90 17.94 -3.43
C PRO A 223 -17.91 19.42 -3.06
N CYS A 224 -17.08 19.79 -2.08
CA CYS A 224 -16.77 21.19 -1.81
C CYS A 224 -15.73 21.72 -2.80
N LYS A 225 -15.76 23.02 -3.10
CA LYS A 225 -14.73 23.62 -3.96
C LYS A 225 -13.34 23.53 -3.35
N ASN A 226 -13.24 23.88 -2.07
CA ASN A 226 -11.98 23.84 -1.35
C ASN A 226 -12.06 22.81 -0.23
N VAL A 227 -11.01 22.02 -0.11
CA VAL A 227 -10.81 21.05 0.95
C VAL A 227 -9.36 21.17 1.39
N ASP A 228 -9.14 21.37 2.69
CA ASP A 228 -7.81 21.29 3.29
C ASP A 228 -7.79 20.07 4.24
N ILE A 229 -6.78 19.21 4.13
CA ILE A 229 -6.66 17.99 4.92
C ILE A 229 -5.48 18.11 5.89
N GLU A 230 -5.69 17.70 7.13
CA GLU A 230 -4.65 17.60 8.16
C GLU A 230 -4.64 16.19 8.74
N LEU A 231 -3.45 15.58 8.82
CA LEU A 231 -3.24 14.34 9.58
C LEU A 231 -3.31 14.63 11.08
N LEU A 232 -4.14 13.88 11.80
CA LEU A 232 -4.27 14.02 13.24
C LEU A 232 -3.34 13.05 13.97
N SER A 233 -2.79 13.49 15.11
CA SER A 233 -1.99 12.63 15.98
C SER A 233 -2.90 11.57 16.62
N GLY A 234 -2.59 10.28 16.40
CA GLY A 234 -3.40 9.18 16.90
C GLY A 234 -3.47 7.95 15.99
N GLY A 235 -2.91 8.01 14.78
CA GLY A 235 -2.65 6.83 13.96
C GLY A 235 -1.40 6.12 14.48
N GLY A 236 -1.60 5.25 15.46
CA GLY A 236 -0.52 4.55 16.13
C GLY A 236 0.07 3.45 15.26
N ASP A 237 1.40 3.46 15.17
CA ASP A 237 2.24 2.28 15.03
C ASP A 237 1.74 1.18 15.98
N ASP A 238 0.91 0.24 15.51
CA ASP A 238 0.59 -1.01 16.22
C ASP A 238 -0.17 -1.97 15.28
N ALA A 239 0.59 -2.76 14.51
CA ALA A 239 0.31 -4.16 14.18
C ALA A 239 1.59 -4.84 13.68
#